data_AF-A0A820CIE2-F1
#
_entry.id   AF-A0A820CIE2-F1
#
_cell.length_a   1.000
_cell.length_b   1.000
_cell.length_c   1.000
_cell.angle_alpha   90.00
_cell.angle_beta   90.00
_cell.angle_gamma   90.00
#
_symmetry.space_group_name_H-M   'P 1'
#
loop_
_entity.id
_entity.type
_entity.pdbx_description
1 polymer ?
#
loop_
_entity_poly.entity_id
_entity_poly.type
_entity_poly.pdbx_seq_one_letter_code
_entity_poly.pdbx_strand_id
1 'polypeptide(L)'
;MTLTEGIGWIPVGSLSAKAGLPSENKGSDDRLISILVSHCMDGIKNRDETDLDCGGIKCPKCEDTQTCKATCIPRCKNNGTCVSYNICSCPTGFSGPTCEVQSVGLCHDNETLGTTPILLITFENGSAQYSTNTPARFNFITTYTQQFQPVTSDGTFSFINSIHDDFYGTWHTNATDHTEDEGGYMFLVNADYEPGQFYNGRVDHLCVGLRYEFSVYLANVCTTTDRIEPNVRFEVRSPTIGNQLLAQLSSGPIPVTSRLSWNKYGLSFTAPSSSVVLLMISDAPGGLGNDIVIDDIALRVCSHEGTGFCPSYLSTVDPTTVKTATSTAVTPVSSTPHSQNFVCSREDIANTGCKGPKDCLYPNPRNCNSFIQCVPQPDGSGNPVVMLCPTGTEWNDNQKICDWPNQSTCP
;
A
#
# COMPACT_ATOMS: atom_id res chain seq x y z
N MET A 1 16.29 88.79 -9.06
CA MET A 1 16.73 87.95 -10.19
C MET A 1 18.23 87.84 -10.09
N THR A 2 18.70 86.88 -9.32
CA THR A 2 20.03 86.87 -8.69
C THR A 2 20.27 85.43 -8.24
N LEU A 3 21.26 84.72 -8.80
CA LEU A 3 22.70 84.76 -8.50
C LEU A 3 23.06 83.90 -7.28
N THR A 4 24.08 83.07 -7.51
CA THR A 4 25.12 82.58 -6.56
C THR A 4 24.60 81.69 -5.41
N GLU A 5 25.35 80.74 -4.84
CA GLU A 5 26.77 80.67 -4.50
C GLU A 5 27.12 79.20 -4.20
N GLY A 6 28.35 78.79 -4.53
CA GLY A 6 28.97 77.63 -3.91
C GLY A 6 29.73 77.99 -2.64
N ILE A 7 30.62 77.08 -2.25
CA ILE A 7 31.75 77.21 -1.31
C ILE A 7 31.45 76.67 0.10
N GLY A 8 32.38 75.82 0.61
CA GLY A 8 32.48 75.51 2.03
C GLY A 8 33.23 74.22 2.35
N TRP A 9 34.56 74.28 2.38
CA TRP A 9 35.52 73.20 2.66
C TRP A 9 35.92 73.15 4.16
N ILE A 10 35.98 71.92 4.74
CA ILE A 10 36.81 71.38 5.89
C ILE A 10 36.81 72.13 7.26
N PRO A 11 37.42 71.63 8.39
CA PRO A 11 38.38 70.52 8.57
C PRO A 11 38.26 69.55 9.78
N VAL A 12 38.96 68.42 9.59
CA VAL A 12 39.78 67.60 10.50
C VAL A 12 39.87 67.88 12.01
N GLY A 13 39.77 66.78 12.78
CA GLY A 13 40.67 66.41 13.88
C GLY A 13 40.77 64.88 13.88
N SER A 14 41.82 64.27 13.33
CA SER A 14 43.19 64.05 13.83
C SER A 14 43.33 62.93 14.89
N LEU A 15 44.07 61.90 14.47
CA LEU A 15 45.04 61.10 15.24
C LEU A 15 44.47 60.14 16.32
N SER A 16 44.38 58.83 16.03
CA SER A 16 45.46 57.82 16.07
C SER A 16 45.87 57.41 17.49
N ALA A 17 45.44 56.22 17.93
CA ALA A 17 46.30 55.21 18.58
C ALA A 17 45.52 53.94 19.00
N LYS A 18 45.92 52.83 18.37
CA LYS A 18 46.12 51.44 18.87
C LYS A 18 45.19 50.81 19.92
N ALA A 19 44.67 49.65 19.46
CA ALA A 19 44.66 48.32 20.10
C ALA A 19 43.70 48.04 21.27
N GLY A 20 42.74 47.15 21.00
CA GLY A 20 41.94 46.42 21.99
C GLY A 20 40.65 45.84 21.37
N LEU A 21 40.62 44.54 21.07
CA LEU A 21 39.38 43.75 21.07
C LEU A 21 39.12 43.34 22.54
N PRO A 22 37.88 43.15 23.04
CA PRO A 22 36.76 42.47 22.36
C PRO A 22 35.33 42.98 22.73
N SER A 23 34.33 42.19 22.33
CA SER A 23 32.91 42.12 22.78
C SER A 23 31.85 42.84 21.92
N GLU A 24 31.17 41.98 21.16
CA GLU A 24 29.72 41.90 20.96
C GLU A 24 28.88 43.19 21.04
N ASN A 25 28.29 43.55 19.90
CA ASN A 25 26.84 43.58 19.87
C ASN A 25 26.28 43.18 18.50
N LYS A 26 25.46 42.13 18.56
CA LYS A 26 24.65 41.55 17.48
C LYS A 26 23.75 42.59 16.84
N GLY A 27 23.67 42.55 15.52
CA GLY A 27 22.68 43.34 14.80
C GLY A 27 22.81 43.26 13.28
N SER A 28 23.02 42.07 12.70
CA SER A 28 22.75 41.87 11.28
C SER A 28 22.61 40.38 10.95
N ASP A 29 21.40 40.02 10.53
CA ASP A 29 21.10 38.98 9.54
C ASP A 29 21.11 37.49 9.90
N ASP A 30 20.56 37.15 11.07
CA ASP A 30 20.34 35.75 11.49
C ASP A 30 19.15 35.05 10.80
N ARG A 31 18.44 35.73 9.88
CA ARG A 31 17.28 35.14 9.16
C ARG A 31 17.62 34.60 7.76
N LEU A 32 18.75 35.00 7.17
CA LEU A 32 19.21 34.45 5.89
C LEU A 32 20.15 33.24 6.04
N ILE A 33 20.76 33.05 7.22
CA ILE A 33 21.62 31.90 7.53
C ILE A 33 20.81 30.68 8.02
N SER A 34 19.65 30.91 8.65
CA SER A 34 18.75 29.87 9.15
C SER A 34 18.06 29.04 8.04
N ILE A 35 17.88 29.61 6.84
CA ILE A 35 17.22 28.95 5.68
C ILE A 35 18.20 28.08 4.87
N LEU A 36 19.51 28.19 5.11
CA LEU A 36 20.54 27.44 4.39
C LEU A 36 20.98 26.14 5.10
N VAL A 37 20.72 26.02 6.40
CA VAL A 37 21.06 24.83 7.22
C VAL A 37 19.86 23.87 7.37
N SER A 38 18.64 24.32 7.08
CA SER A 38 17.42 23.52 7.22
C SER A 38 17.21 22.45 6.14
N HIS A 39 18.06 22.41 5.13
CA HIS A 39 17.99 21.42 4.05
C HIS A 39 18.92 20.23 4.27
N CYS A 40 19.97 20.40 5.08
CA CYS A 40 20.88 19.31 5.44
C CYS A 40 20.28 18.29 6.41
N MET A 41 18.96 18.28 6.62
CA MET A 41 18.21 17.35 7.48
C MET A 41 16.77 17.16 6.92
N ASP A 42 16.54 17.48 5.64
CA ASP A 42 15.20 17.46 5.05
C ASP A 42 14.83 16.10 4.42
N GLY A 43 15.75 15.13 4.46
CA GLY A 43 15.54 13.78 3.96
C GLY A 43 15.55 13.69 2.44
N ILE A 44 16.04 14.72 1.75
CA ILE A 44 16.08 14.80 0.29
C ILE A 44 17.47 15.27 -0.13
N LYS A 45 18.21 14.45 -0.87
CA LYS A 45 19.52 14.83 -1.43
C LYS A 45 19.37 16.00 -2.40
N ASN A 46 19.65 17.22 -1.96
CA ASN A 46 19.45 18.42 -2.75
C ASN A 46 20.60 19.43 -2.59
N ARG A 47 20.64 20.44 -3.48
CA ARG A 47 21.70 21.47 -3.53
C ARG A 47 23.10 20.89 -3.73
N ASP A 48 24.05 21.20 -2.85
CA ASP A 48 25.46 20.83 -2.98
C ASP A 48 25.86 19.58 -2.16
N GLU A 49 24.88 18.90 -1.56
CA GLU A 49 25.07 17.66 -0.80
C GLU A 49 25.72 16.55 -1.64
N THR A 50 26.69 15.86 -1.05
CA THR A 50 27.32 14.70 -1.70
C THR A 50 26.63 13.38 -1.33
N ASP A 51 25.84 13.34 -0.24
CA ASP A 51 24.93 12.25 0.15
C ASP A 51 23.69 12.81 0.88
N LEU A 52 22.67 11.98 1.16
CA LEU A 52 21.41 12.42 1.80
C LEU A 52 21.70 13.24 3.07
N ASP A 53 21.32 14.52 3.09
CA ASP A 53 21.47 15.41 4.26
C ASP A 53 22.94 15.63 4.71
N CYS A 54 23.94 15.29 3.88
CA CYS A 54 25.35 15.48 4.22
C CYS A 54 26.27 15.74 3.02
N GLY A 55 27.43 16.32 3.33
CA GLY A 55 28.51 16.59 2.41
C GLY A 55 28.30 17.84 1.57
N GLY A 56 29.17 18.06 0.59
CA GLY A 56 29.23 19.36 -0.09
C GLY A 56 29.99 20.44 0.70
N ILE A 57 29.74 21.70 0.34
CA ILE A 57 30.37 22.89 0.96
C ILE A 57 29.48 23.44 2.09
N LYS A 58 28.17 23.24 2.01
CA LYS A 58 27.19 23.82 2.94
C LYS A 58 26.71 22.87 4.04
N CYS A 59 26.79 21.55 3.86
CA CYS A 59 26.35 20.57 4.86
C CYS A 59 27.53 19.90 5.60
N PRO A 60 27.29 19.30 6.79
CA PRO A 60 28.32 18.57 7.53
C PRO A 60 28.94 17.46 6.69
N LYS A 61 30.22 17.15 6.89
CA LYS A 61 30.87 16.05 6.16
C LYS A 61 30.14 14.74 6.45
N CYS A 62 29.96 13.96 5.39
CA CYS A 62 29.44 12.60 5.50
C CYS A 62 30.42 11.70 6.29
N GLU A 63 29.86 10.79 7.07
CA GLU A 63 30.60 9.72 7.74
C GLU A 63 31.34 8.83 6.73
N ASP A 64 32.40 8.14 7.15
CA ASP A 64 33.28 7.34 6.28
C ASP A 64 32.57 6.21 5.48
N THR A 65 31.29 5.95 5.77
CA THR A 65 30.43 4.95 5.09
C THR A 65 29.28 5.56 4.28
N GLN A 66 29.10 6.88 4.32
CA GLN A 66 28.04 7.60 3.62
C GLN A 66 28.47 7.94 2.19
N THR A 67 28.41 6.90 1.37
CA THR A 67 27.91 7.02 0.00
C THR A 67 26.78 6.00 -0.07
N CYS A 68 25.53 6.44 -0.11
CA CYS A 68 24.38 5.53 -0.21
C CYS A 68 24.40 4.79 -1.56
N LYS A 69 25.24 3.77 -1.69
CA LYS A 69 25.08 2.73 -2.69
C LYS A 69 23.93 1.87 -2.19
N ALA A 70 22.73 2.16 -2.67
CA ALA A 70 21.57 1.32 -2.47
C ALA A 70 21.95 -0.14 -2.76
N THR A 71 21.94 -0.96 -1.71
CA THR A 71 22.42 -2.34 -1.75
C THR A 71 21.27 -3.26 -1.40
N CYS A 72 20.89 -4.11 -2.35
CA CYS A 72 19.81 -5.07 -2.17
C CYS A 72 20.39 -6.48 -2.26
N ILE A 73 20.17 -7.27 -1.20
CA ILE A 73 20.55 -8.67 -1.08
C ILE A 73 19.33 -9.41 -0.51
N PRO A 74 18.51 -10.08 -1.36
CA PRO A 74 18.76 -10.39 -2.77
C PRO A 74 18.68 -9.15 -3.68
N ARG A 75 19.34 -9.21 -4.84
CA ARG A 75 19.22 -8.16 -5.86
C ARG A 75 17.78 -8.07 -6.35
N CYS A 76 17.35 -6.85 -6.68
CA CYS A 76 16.09 -6.63 -7.40
C CYS A 76 16.11 -7.43 -8.72
N LYS A 77 15.04 -8.18 -8.97
CA LYS A 77 14.77 -8.96 -10.17
C LYS A 77 14.03 -8.11 -11.20
N ASN A 78 13.79 -8.67 -12.39
CA ASN A 78 12.94 -8.09 -13.43
C ASN A 78 13.20 -6.60 -13.74
N ASN A 79 14.48 -6.21 -13.78
CA ASN A 79 14.92 -4.83 -14.04
C ASN A 79 14.49 -3.80 -12.97
N GLY A 80 14.21 -4.24 -11.74
CA GLY A 80 14.01 -3.37 -10.59
C GLY A 80 15.27 -2.61 -10.18
N THR A 81 15.09 -1.37 -9.71
CA THR A 81 16.18 -0.51 -9.22
C THR A 81 16.25 -0.59 -7.71
N CYS A 82 17.43 -0.90 -7.16
CA CYS A 82 17.64 -0.81 -5.72
C CYS A 82 17.70 0.67 -5.32
N VAL A 83 16.73 1.13 -4.52
CA VAL A 83 16.62 2.55 -4.11
C VAL A 83 17.07 2.79 -2.67
N SER A 84 17.11 1.73 -1.85
CA SER A 84 17.67 1.74 -0.49
C SER A 84 18.05 0.32 -0.07
N TYR A 85 18.56 0.12 1.16
CA TYR A 85 18.98 -1.20 1.63
C TYR A 85 17.81 -2.20 1.62
N ASN A 86 17.90 -3.25 0.80
CA ASN A 86 16.83 -4.23 0.54
C ASN A 86 15.48 -3.66 0.08
N ILE A 87 15.46 -2.43 -0.45
CA ILE A 87 14.24 -1.80 -0.98
C ILE A 87 14.38 -1.63 -2.49
N CYS A 88 13.54 -2.34 -3.23
CA CYS A 88 13.47 -2.29 -4.69
C CYS A 88 12.33 -1.39 -5.18
N SER A 89 12.63 -0.58 -6.20
CA SER A 89 11.64 0.11 -7.03
C SER A 89 11.42 -0.72 -8.31
N CYS A 90 10.18 -1.16 -8.54
CA CYS A 90 9.86 -2.11 -9.60
C CYS A 90 9.30 -1.43 -10.85
N PRO A 91 9.66 -1.90 -12.05
CA PRO A 91 9.06 -1.41 -13.30
C PRO A 91 7.60 -1.84 -13.42
N THR A 92 6.86 -1.18 -14.30
CA THR A 92 5.43 -1.48 -14.57
C THR A 92 5.21 -2.95 -14.86
N GLY A 93 4.21 -3.53 -14.20
CA GLY A 93 3.88 -4.96 -14.32
C GLY A 93 4.72 -5.87 -13.43
N PHE A 94 5.53 -5.33 -12.52
CA PHE A 94 6.26 -6.09 -11.51
C PHE A 94 6.13 -5.44 -10.12
N SER A 95 6.15 -6.27 -9.10
CA SER A 95 5.97 -5.87 -7.70
C SER A 95 6.64 -6.88 -6.74
N GLY A 96 6.46 -6.67 -5.45
CA GLY A 96 7.10 -7.47 -4.39
C GLY A 96 8.45 -6.90 -3.91
N PRO A 97 8.96 -7.38 -2.77
CA PRO A 97 10.16 -6.84 -2.10
C PRO A 97 11.42 -6.85 -2.97
N THR A 98 11.55 -7.77 -3.92
CA THR A 98 12.65 -7.83 -4.89
C THR A 98 12.19 -7.71 -6.33
N CYS A 99 10.97 -7.20 -6.61
CA CYS A 99 10.37 -7.19 -7.95
C CYS A 99 10.22 -8.59 -8.58
N GLU A 100 10.13 -9.63 -7.75
CA GLU A 100 10.01 -11.02 -8.17
C GLU A 100 8.60 -11.38 -8.64
N VAL A 101 7.60 -10.61 -8.21
CA VAL A 101 6.20 -10.84 -8.57
C VAL A 101 5.95 -10.12 -9.89
N GLN A 102 5.60 -10.87 -10.92
CA GLN A 102 4.99 -10.29 -12.10
C GLN A 102 3.53 -9.99 -11.76
N SER A 103 3.04 -8.79 -12.08
CA SER A 103 1.61 -8.45 -12.05
C SER A 103 0.90 -9.24 -13.15
N VAL A 104 0.73 -10.54 -12.94
CA VAL A 104 -0.12 -11.41 -13.74
C VAL A 104 -1.57 -11.18 -13.29
N GLY A 105 -2.52 -11.27 -14.23
CA GLY A 105 -3.95 -11.08 -14.00
C GLY A 105 -4.55 -12.08 -13.00
N LEU A 106 -5.74 -12.60 -13.31
CA LEU A 106 -6.39 -13.63 -12.49
C LEU A 106 -5.52 -14.91 -12.39
N CYS A 107 -5.89 -15.86 -11.51
CA CYS A 107 -5.26 -17.19 -11.49
C CYS A 107 -5.30 -17.80 -12.90
N HIS A 108 -4.31 -18.63 -13.26
CA HIS A 108 -4.29 -19.26 -14.59
C HIS A 108 -5.37 -20.33 -14.72
N ASP A 109 -5.86 -20.59 -15.94
CA ASP A 109 -6.90 -21.60 -16.21
C ASP A 109 -6.54 -23.03 -15.73
N ASN A 110 -5.24 -23.31 -15.58
CA ASN A 110 -4.74 -24.59 -15.07
C ASN A 110 -4.67 -24.66 -13.52
N GLU A 111 -4.88 -23.53 -12.83
CA GLU A 111 -5.01 -23.46 -11.37
C GLU A 111 -6.50 -23.63 -11.02
N THR A 112 -6.84 -24.63 -10.20
CA THR A 112 -8.22 -24.75 -9.70
C THR A 112 -8.42 -23.68 -8.63
N LEU A 113 -9.48 -22.87 -8.67
CA LEU A 113 -9.73 -21.95 -7.56
C LEU A 113 -10.13 -22.72 -6.31
N GLY A 114 -9.64 -22.28 -5.14
CA GLY A 114 -10.14 -22.76 -3.87
C GLY A 114 -11.67 -22.69 -3.84
N THR A 115 -12.33 -23.80 -3.51
CA THR A 115 -13.78 -23.94 -3.61
C THR A 115 -14.51 -22.98 -2.67
N THR A 116 -13.88 -22.62 -1.56
CA THR A 116 -14.42 -21.66 -0.58
C THR A 116 -13.62 -20.35 -0.64
N PRO A 117 -14.26 -19.21 -0.94
CA PRO A 117 -13.59 -17.93 -0.89
C PRO A 117 -13.28 -17.53 0.55
N ILE A 118 -12.16 -16.83 0.75
CA ILE A 118 -11.77 -16.24 2.04
C ILE A 118 -12.58 -14.97 2.30
N LEU A 119 -12.88 -14.25 1.23
CA LEU A 119 -13.77 -13.10 1.21
C LEU A 119 -14.72 -13.30 0.03
N LEU A 120 -16.01 -13.08 0.26
CA LEU A 120 -17.02 -12.95 -0.80
C LEU A 120 -18.03 -11.90 -0.37
N ILE A 121 -18.24 -10.90 -1.23
CA ILE A 121 -19.24 -9.84 -1.05
C ILE A 121 -20.12 -9.83 -2.30
N THR A 122 -21.36 -10.29 -2.14
CA THR A 122 -22.43 -10.27 -3.16
C THR A 122 -23.49 -9.21 -2.84
N PHE A 123 -23.21 -8.32 -1.87
CA PHE A 123 -24.10 -7.28 -1.34
C PHE A 123 -25.49 -7.72 -0.82
N GLU A 124 -25.72 -9.03 -0.73
CA GLU A 124 -26.98 -9.69 -0.31
C GLU A 124 -28.16 -9.39 -1.26
N ASN A 125 -29.39 -9.74 -0.86
CA ASN A 125 -30.58 -9.52 -1.66
C ASN A 125 -31.71 -8.84 -0.88
N GLY A 126 -32.68 -8.32 -1.62
CA GLY A 126 -33.90 -7.75 -1.05
C GLY A 126 -34.89 -7.25 -2.10
N SER A 127 -36.13 -7.07 -1.66
CA SER A 127 -37.22 -6.60 -2.53
C SER A 127 -37.23 -5.08 -2.76
N ALA A 128 -36.49 -4.32 -1.96
CA ALA A 128 -36.39 -2.87 -2.11
C ALA A 128 -35.37 -2.53 -3.19
N GLN A 129 -35.63 -1.48 -3.98
CA GLN A 129 -34.71 -1.04 -5.03
C GLN A 129 -33.33 -0.67 -4.49
N TYR A 130 -33.30 0.01 -3.33
CA TYR A 130 -32.09 0.50 -2.68
C TYR A 130 -31.92 -0.23 -1.35
N SER A 131 -30.78 -0.89 -1.17
CA SER A 131 -30.45 -1.55 0.10
C SER A 131 -30.16 -0.52 1.18
N THR A 132 -30.62 -0.77 2.41
CA THR A 132 -30.23 0.02 3.59
C THR A 132 -28.88 -0.39 4.17
N ASN A 133 -28.22 -1.40 3.58
CA ASN A 133 -26.89 -1.85 3.96
C ASN A 133 -25.85 -0.76 3.74
N THR A 134 -24.82 -0.72 4.57
CA THR A 134 -23.69 0.22 4.43
C THR A 134 -22.38 -0.55 4.18
N PRO A 135 -21.31 0.10 3.67
CA PRO A 135 -20.01 -0.54 3.49
C PRO A 135 -19.47 -1.27 4.73
N ALA A 136 -19.77 -0.75 5.91
CA ALA A 136 -19.38 -1.36 7.18
C ALA A 136 -19.98 -2.77 7.37
N ARG A 137 -21.17 -3.06 6.82
CA ARG A 137 -21.78 -4.40 6.84
C ARG A 137 -20.90 -5.43 6.11
N PHE A 138 -20.19 -4.98 5.09
CA PHE A 138 -19.31 -5.80 4.25
C PHE A 138 -17.81 -5.59 4.59
N ASN A 139 -17.53 -4.94 5.72
CA ASN A 139 -16.18 -4.70 6.25
C ASN A 139 -15.22 -3.98 5.27
N PHE A 140 -15.72 -2.98 4.55
CA PHE A 140 -14.89 -2.09 3.74
C PHE A 140 -15.25 -0.62 3.96
N ILE A 141 -14.34 0.26 3.54
CA ILE A 141 -14.56 1.69 3.47
C ILE A 141 -14.40 2.18 2.02
N THR A 142 -14.99 3.33 1.72
CA THR A 142 -14.93 3.97 0.40
C THR A 142 -14.82 5.48 0.58
N THR A 143 -14.25 6.17 -0.41
CA THR A 143 -14.26 7.65 -0.45
C THR A 143 -15.58 8.21 -0.99
N TYR A 144 -16.46 7.35 -1.52
CA TYR A 144 -17.73 7.74 -2.12
C TYR A 144 -18.83 7.91 -1.06
N THR A 145 -19.77 8.82 -1.31
CA THR A 145 -20.89 9.09 -0.41
C THR A 145 -22.09 8.23 -0.75
N GLN A 146 -22.59 7.46 0.22
CA GLN A 146 -23.73 6.59 0.01
C GLN A 146 -25.03 7.40 -0.15
N GLN A 147 -25.87 6.96 -1.09
CA GLN A 147 -27.25 7.35 -1.23
C GLN A 147 -28.17 6.13 -1.08
N PHE A 148 -29.42 6.39 -0.68
CA PHE A 148 -30.50 5.38 -0.61
C PHE A 148 -31.60 5.72 -1.63
N GLN A 149 -31.16 6.27 -2.76
CA GLN A 149 -31.95 6.88 -3.83
C GLN A 149 -31.07 6.94 -5.09
N PRO A 150 -31.58 7.39 -6.26
CA PRO A 150 -30.77 7.49 -7.47
C PRO A 150 -29.48 8.31 -7.26
N VAL A 151 -28.35 7.80 -7.75
CA VAL A 151 -27.02 8.44 -7.65
C VAL A 151 -26.84 9.52 -8.72
N THR A 152 -27.42 10.69 -8.48
CA THR A 152 -27.43 11.80 -9.46
C THR A 152 -26.19 12.69 -9.43
N SER A 153 -25.21 12.40 -8.58
CA SER A 153 -24.05 13.26 -8.37
C SER A 153 -22.77 12.44 -8.35
N ASP A 154 -21.75 12.95 -9.03
CA ASP A 154 -20.38 12.45 -8.99
C ASP A 154 -19.90 12.25 -7.55
N GLY A 155 -19.13 11.20 -7.31
CA GLY A 155 -18.63 10.87 -5.97
C GLY A 155 -19.69 10.22 -5.07
N THR A 156 -20.78 9.70 -5.64
CA THR A 156 -21.84 9.02 -4.87
C THR A 156 -22.08 7.58 -5.31
N PHE A 157 -22.67 6.79 -4.43
CA PHE A 157 -22.95 5.38 -4.71
C PHE A 157 -24.26 4.88 -4.08
N SER A 158 -24.76 3.74 -4.54
CA SER A 158 -25.87 3.02 -3.92
C SER A 158 -25.72 1.52 -4.11
N PHE A 159 -26.26 0.74 -3.18
CA PHE A 159 -26.49 -0.68 -3.40
C PHE A 159 -27.89 -0.86 -3.98
N ILE A 160 -27.99 -1.38 -5.20
CA ILE A 160 -29.23 -1.46 -5.98
C ILE A 160 -29.47 -2.86 -6.52
N ASN A 161 -30.71 -3.31 -6.57
CA ASN A 161 -31.02 -4.66 -7.11
C ASN A 161 -31.34 -4.68 -8.61
N SER A 162 -31.46 -3.50 -9.22
CA SER A 162 -31.58 -3.34 -10.66
C SER A 162 -31.11 -1.95 -11.08
N ILE A 163 -30.53 -1.83 -12.28
CA ILE A 163 -30.09 -0.52 -12.77
C ILE A 163 -31.31 0.28 -13.23
N HIS A 164 -31.40 1.52 -12.76
CA HIS A 164 -32.39 2.50 -13.21
C HIS A 164 -31.73 3.53 -14.13
N ASP A 165 -32.51 4.12 -15.04
CA ASP A 165 -32.13 5.26 -15.89
C ASP A 165 -31.53 6.40 -15.05
N ASP A 166 -30.44 6.99 -15.56
CA ASP A 166 -29.70 8.13 -15.03
C ASP A 166 -30.39 9.49 -15.27
N PHE A 167 -31.67 9.50 -15.63
CA PHE A 167 -32.47 10.67 -16.06
C PHE A 167 -32.10 11.17 -17.48
N TYR A 168 -30.90 10.89 -17.97
CA TYR A 168 -30.44 11.24 -19.31
C TYR A 168 -30.60 10.10 -20.33
N GLY A 169 -31.07 8.92 -19.93
CA GLY A 169 -31.28 7.78 -20.80
C GLY A 169 -29.99 7.21 -21.36
N THR A 170 -28.87 7.41 -20.68
CA THR A 170 -27.55 6.93 -21.11
C THR A 170 -27.15 5.64 -20.44
N TRP A 171 -27.80 5.26 -19.35
CA TRP A 171 -27.51 4.03 -18.62
C TRP A 171 -28.34 2.83 -19.08
N HIS A 172 -27.79 1.64 -18.91
CA HIS A 172 -28.55 0.40 -18.99
C HIS A 172 -29.71 0.43 -17.98
N THR A 173 -30.84 -0.16 -18.33
CA THR A 173 -32.03 -0.21 -17.46
C THR A 173 -32.50 -1.64 -17.24
N ASN A 174 -33.03 -1.91 -16.03
CA ASN A 174 -33.54 -3.21 -15.58
C ASN A 174 -32.53 -4.36 -15.63
N ALA A 175 -31.25 -4.08 -15.77
CA ALA A 175 -30.21 -5.09 -15.61
C ALA A 175 -30.06 -5.41 -14.12
N THR A 176 -30.01 -6.70 -13.78
CA THR A 176 -29.85 -7.21 -12.41
C THR A 176 -28.37 -7.40 -12.07
N ASP A 177 -28.12 -7.76 -10.82
CA ASP A 177 -26.79 -8.08 -10.32
C ASP A 177 -26.22 -9.34 -11.00
N HIS A 178 -24.96 -9.64 -10.71
CA HIS A 178 -24.24 -10.75 -11.33
C HIS A 178 -24.45 -12.09 -10.59
N THR A 179 -24.81 -12.08 -9.31
CA THR A 179 -24.94 -13.30 -8.47
C THR A 179 -26.09 -14.22 -8.95
N GLU A 180 -26.94 -13.72 -9.86
CA GLU A 180 -28.10 -14.40 -10.45
C GLU A 180 -29.12 -14.88 -9.39
N ASP A 181 -29.16 -14.22 -8.22
CA ASP A 181 -30.17 -14.47 -7.20
C ASP A 181 -31.33 -13.47 -7.26
N GLU A 182 -32.50 -13.90 -6.78
CA GLU A 182 -33.70 -13.08 -6.87
C GLU A 182 -33.57 -11.83 -5.98
N GLY A 183 -33.47 -10.67 -6.62
CA GLY A 183 -33.31 -9.38 -5.93
C GLY A 183 -31.93 -9.15 -5.34
N GLY A 184 -30.89 -9.80 -5.88
CA GLY A 184 -29.49 -9.55 -5.53
C GLY A 184 -29.12 -8.08 -5.71
N TYR A 185 -28.39 -7.52 -4.75
CA TYR A 185 -27.89 -6.16 -4.82
C TYR A 185 -26.53 -6.12 -5.51
N MET A 186 -26.28 -5.05 -6.25
CA MET A 186 -24.98 -4.69 -6.81
C MET A 186 -24.57 -3.30 -6.32
N PHE A 187 -23.28 -3.01 -6.37
CA PHE A 187 -22.69 -1.75 -5.95
C PHE A 187 -22.53 -0.81 -7.16
N LEU A 188 -23.49 0.10 -7.32
CA LEU A 188 -23.49 1.12 -8.38
C LEU A 188 -22.78 2.38 -7.90
N VAL A 189 -21.84 2.86 -8.69
CA VAL A 189 -21.05 4.06 -8.40
C VAL A 189 -21.15 5.07 -9.54
N ASN A 190 -21.55 6.29 -9.19
CA ASN A 190 -21.39 7.46 -10.03
C ASN A 190 -20.01 8.06 -9.74
N ALA A 191 -19.06 7.83 -10.64
CA ALA A 191 -17.64 8.01 -10.35
C ALA A 191 -17.30 9.52 -10.25
N ASP A 192 -16.42 9.87 -9.31
CA ASP A 192 -16.04 11.28 -9.10
C ASP A 192 -15.12 11.78 -10.24
N TYR A 193 -14.99 13.10 -10.34
CA TYR A 193 -14.05 13.72 -11.25
C TYR A 193 -12.59 13.39 -10.88
N GLU A 194 -12.31 13.37 -9.58
CA GLU A 194 -11.00 12.98 -9.05
C GLU A 194 -10.97 11.48 -8.71
N PRO A 195 -9.83 10.80 -8.91
CA PRO A 195 -9.67 9.39 -8.55
C PRO A 195 -10.05 9.06 -7.08
N GLY A 196 -11.17 8.35 -6.92
CA GLY A 196 -11.67 7.87 -5.62
C GLY A 196 -11.44 6.37 -5.38
N GLN A 197 -11.46 5.94 -4.12
CA GLN A 197 -11.42 4.51 -3.73
C GLN A 197 -12.85 3.95 -3.71
N PHE A 198 -13.19 3.12 -4.69
CA PHE A 198 -14.45 2.34 -4.68
C PHE A 198 -14.49 1.38 -3.49
N TYR A 199 -13.35 0.74 -3.21
CA TYR A 199 -13.24 -0.26 -2.16
C TYR A 199 -11.88 -0.17 -1.47
N ASN A 200 -11.89 -0.24 -0.15
CA ASN A 200 -10.72 -0.37 0.70
C ASN A 200 -11.08 -1.34 1.82
N GLY A 201 -10.66 -2.59 1.67
CA GLY A 201 -10.95 -3.67 2.59
C GLY A 201 -9.68 -4.31 3.13
N ARG A 202 -9.67 -4.61 4.43
CA ARG A 202 -8.58 -5.34 5.06
C ARG A 202 -8.96 -6.82 5.19
N VAL A 203 -8.03 -7.69 4.78
CA VAL A 203 -8.16 -9.14 4.98
C VAL A 203 -7.02 -9.61 5.86
N ASP A 204 -7.35 -10.34 6.92
CA ASP A 204 -6.41 -10.94 7.85
C ASP A 204 -6.44 -12.47 7.75
N HIS A 205 -5.52 -13.14 8.44
CA HIS A 205 -5.39 -14.61 8.51
C HIS A 205 -5.07 -15.29 7.17
N LEU A 206 -4.40 -14.58 6.25
CA LEU A 206 -3.86 -15.20 5.05
C LEU A 206 -2.70 -16.15 5.40
N CYS A 207 -2.61 -17.26 4.67
CA CYS A 207 -1.42 -18.10 4.66
C CYS A 207 -0.34 -17.42 3.81
N VAL A 208 0.80 -17.15 4.45
CA VAL A 208 1.97 -16.48 3.83
C VAL A 208 2.58 -17.40 2.78
N GLY A 209 2.95 -16.86 1.63
CA GLY A 209 3.54 -17.63 0.53
C GLY A 209 2.53 -18.36 -0.36
N LEU A 210 1.23 -18.37 -0.01
CA LEU A 210 0.20 -18.79 -0.97
C LEU A 210 -0.12 -17.66 -1.95
N ARG A 211 -0.49 -18.06 -3.16
CA ARG A 211 -1.02 -17.16 -4.19
C ARG A 211 -2.53 -17.03 -4.03
N TYR A 212 -3.00 -15.80 -4.01
CA TYR A 212 -4.40 -15.43 -3.94
C TYR A 212 -4.80 -14.67 -5.19
N GLU A 213 -6.06 -14.80 -5.58
CA GLU A 213 -6.73 -13.95 -6.55
C GLU A 213 -7.70 -13.05 -5.82
N PHE A 214 -7.49 -11.74 -5.98
CA PHE A 214 -8.45 -10.71 -5.65
C PHE A 214 -9.20 -10.36 -6.92
N SER A 215 -10.49 -10.67 -6.97
CA SER A 215 -11.33 -10.51 -8.16
C SER A 215 -12.67 -9.85 -7.87
N VAL A 216 -13.28 -9.34 -8.92
CA VAL A 216 -14.59 -8.68 -8.89
C VAL A 216 -15.23 -8.76 -10.28
N TYR A 217 -16.56 -8.73 -10.35
CA TYR A 217 -17.28 -8.52 -11.60
C TYR A 217 -17.61 -7.04 -11.77
N LEU A 218 -17.26 -6.50 -12.94
CA LEU A 218 -17.50 -5.10 -13.29
C LEU A 218 -18.29 -5.03 -14.59
N ALA A 219 -19.14 -4.02 -14.71
CA ALA A 219 -19.75 -3.63 -15.97
C ALA A 219 -19.82 -2.11 -16.10
N ASN A 220 -19.61 -1.62 -17.32
CA ASN A 220 -19.88 -0.25 -17.68
C ASN A 220 -21.40 -0.05 -17.76
N VAL A 221 -21.92 0.88 -16.96
CA VAL A 221 -23.37 1.14 -16.92
C VAL A 221 -23.84 1.97 -18.12
N CYS A 222 -22.93 2.69 -18.77
CA CYS A 222 -23.22 3.56 -19.89
C CYS A 222 -23.45 2.77 -21.20
N THR A 223 -24.38 3.25 -22.01
CA THR A 223 -24.78 2.70 -23.33
C THR A 223 -24.26 3.52 -24.50
N THR A 224 -23.70 4.71 -24.24
CA THR A 224 -23.29 5.68 -25.26
C THR A 224 -21.77 5.72 -25.43
N THR A 225 -21.29 5.61 -26.66
CA THR A 225 -19.85 5.47 -26.98
C THR A 225 -19.06 6.78 -27.00
N ASP A 226 -19.70 7.93 -26.81
CA ASP A 226 -19.08 9.27 -26.74
C ASP A 226 -18.81 9.72 -25.29
N ARG A 227 -18.59 8.75 -24.40
CA ARG A 227 -18.41 8.94 -22.96
C ARG A 227 -17.09 8.35 -22.48
N ILE A 228 -16.69 8.77 -21.29
CA ILE A 228 -15.46 8.27 -20.66
C ILE A 228 -15.73 6.85 -20.18
N GLU A 229 -14.92 5.90 -20.62
CA GLU A 229 -15.02 4.52 -20.16
C GLU A 229 -14.43 4.39 -18.74
N PRO A 230 -15.10 3.69 -17.82
CA PRO A 230 -14.55 3.43 -16.50
C PRO A 230 -13.30 2.57 -16.61
N ASN A 231 -12.37 2.79 -15.68
CA ASN A 231 -11.13 2.05 -15.56
C ASN A 231 -10.85 1.87 -14.07
N VAL A 232 -10.61 0.63 -13.64
CA VAL A 232 -10.40 0.29 -12.24
C VAL A 232 -8.98 -0.19 -12.03
N ARG A 233 -8.28 0.46 -11.11
CA ARG A 233 -6.97 0.02 -10.64
C ARG A 233 -7.11 -0.78 -9.36
N PHE A 234 -6.67 -2.03 -9.44
CA PHE A 234 -6.56 -2.95 -8.33
C PHE A 234 -5.21 -2.76 -7.66
N GLU A 235 -5.20 -2.63 -6.35
CA GLU A 235 -3.97 -2.60 -5.57
C GLU A 235 -4.09 -3.54 -4.39
N VAL A 236 -3.01 -4.28 -4.13
CA VAL A 236 -2.81 -5.03 -2.90
C VAL A 236 -1.69 -4.33 -2.18
N ARG A 237 -1.95 -3.90 -0.95
CA ARG A 237 -1.00 -3.14 -0.15
C ARG A 237 -0.77 -3.79 1.20
N SER A 238 0.41 -3.54 1.75
CA SER A 238 0.68 -3.91 3.13
C SER A 238 -0.16 -3.03 4.06
N PRO A 239 -0.83 -3.60 5.09
CA PRO A 239 -1.59 -2.84 6.09
C PRO A 239 -0.68 -2.07 7.07
N THR A 240 0.63 -2.14 6.87
CA THR A 240 1.66 -1.59 7.75
C THR A 240 2.14 -0.23 7.26
N ILE A 241 2.92 0.48 8.09
CA ILE A 241 3.46 1.80 7.76
C ILE A 241 4.33 1.72 6.48
N GLY A 242 4.09 2.66 5.57
CA GLY A 242 4.65 2.69 4.22
C GLY A 242 3.63 2.34 3.12
N ASN A 243 2.48 1.75 3.48
CA ASN A 243 1.39 1.39 2.55
C ASN A 243 1.95 0.72 1.28
N GLN A 244 2.94 -0.16 1.46
CA GLN A 244 3.77 -0.66 0.38
C GLN A 244 2.89 -1.36 -0.66
N LEU A 245 3.08 -0.99 -1.92
CA LEU A 245 2.41 -1.64 -3.03
C LEU A 245 2.98 -3.04 -3.25
N LEU A 246 2.17 -4.07 -2.98
CA LEU A 246 2.54 -5.47 -3.08
C LEU A 246 2.20 -6.04 -4.46
N ALA A 247 1.07 -5.63 -5.02
CA ALA A 247 0.65 -5.94 -6.39
C ALA A 247 -0.27 -4.85 -6.92
N GLN A 248 -0.26 -4.65 -8.23
CA GLN A 248 -1.15 -3.70 -8.90
C GLN A 248 -1.47 -4.19 -10.31
N LEU A 249 -2.71 -3.96 -10.72
CA LEU A 249 -3.17 -4.15 -12.10
C LEU A 249 -4.27 -3.15 -12.42
N SER A 250 -4.30 -2.65 -13.65
CA SER A 250 -5.45 -1.90 -14.17
C SER A 250 -6.32 -2.83 -15.01
N SER A 251 -7.64 -2.67 -14.91
CA SER A 251 -8.60 -3.34 -15.81
C SER A 251 -8.43 -2.90 -17.27
N GLY A 252 -7.82 -1.72 -17.49
CA GLY A 252 -7.99 -0.95 -18.70
C GLY A 252 -9.41 -0.35 -18.79
N PRO A 253 -9.71 0.39 -19.87
CA PRO A 253 -11.06 0.87 -20.13
C PRO A 253 -12.05 -0.29 -20.24
N ILE A 254 -13.17 -0.18 -19.54
CA ILE A 254 -14.27 -1.15 -19.58
C ILE A 254 -15.27 -0.64 -20.64
N PRO A 255 -15.37 -1.34 -21.78
CA PRO A 255 -16.04 -0.78 -22.95
C PRO A 255 -17.55 -0.69 -22.77
N VAL A 256 -18.13 0.28 -23.47
CA VAL A 256 -19.59 0.39 -23.64
C VAL A 256 -20.09 -0.82 -24.43
N THR A 257 -21.22 -1.37 -24.03
CA THR A 257 -21.83 -2.54 -24.65
C THR A 257 -23.30 -2.30 -24.99
N SER A 258 -23.85 -3.05 -25.94
CA SER A 258 -25.27 -2.93 -26.33
C SER A 258 -26.24 -3.52 -25.29
N ARG A 259 -25.73 -4.39 -24.42
CA ARG A 259 -26.41 -4.99 -23.27
C ARG A 259 -25.38 -5.06 -22.14
N LEU A 260 -25.82 -4.82 -20.90
CA LEU A 260 -24.92 -4.87 -19.75
C LEU A 260 -24.15 -6.20 -19.75
N SER A 261 -22.82 -6.11 -19.76
CA SER A 261 -21.93 -7.26 -19.80
C SER A 261 -21.04 -7.27 -18.57
N TRP A 262 -21.32 -8.18 -17.64
CA TRP A 262 -20.46 -8.45 -16.50
C TRP A 262 -19.20 -9.17 -16.96
N ASN A 263 -18.05 -8.63 -16.59
CA ASN A 263 -16.76 -9.25 -16.87
C ASN A 263 -15.94 -9.32 -15.57
N LYS A 264 -15.20 -10.41 -15.39
CA LYS A 264 -14.37 -10.61 -14.21
C LYS A 264 -13.03 -9.91 -14.39
N TYR A 265 -12.68 -9.06 -13.43
CA TYR A 265 -11.40 -8.36 -13.35
C TYR A 265 -10.76 -8.61 -11.98
N GLY A 266 -9.48 -8.27 -11.87
CA GLY A 266 -8.74 -8.45 -10.64
C GLY A 266 -7.26 -8.73 -10.89
N LEU A 267 -6.57 -9.15 -9.86
CA LEU A 267 -5.17 -9.56 -9.94
C LEU A 267 -4.89 -10.74 -9.02
N SER A 268 -3.78 -11.41 -9.26
CA SER A 268 -3.25 -12.42 -8.36
C SER A 268 -1.96 -11.94 -7.69
N PHE A 269 -1.75 -12.35 -6.45
CA PHE A 269 -0.59 -11.97 -5.66
C PHE A 269 -0.19 -13.09 -4.70
N THR A 270 1.09 -13.17 -4.36
CA THR A 270 1.55 -14.05 -3.28
C THR A 270 1.51 -13.27 -1.97
N ALA A 271 0.84 -13.80 -0.94
CA ALA A 271 0.72 -13.09 0.34
C ALA A 271 2.09 -13.01 1.05
N PRO A 272 2.66 -11.81 1.26
CA PRO A 272 3.95 -11.65 1.94
C PRO A 272 3.80 -11.68 3.48
N SER A 273 2.58 -11.49 3.97
CA SER A 273 2.23 -11.49 5.39
C SER A 273 0.83 -12.08 5.57
N SER A 274 0.39 -12.26 6.82
CA SER A 274 -0.93 -12.79 7.11
C SER A 274 -2.05 -11.77 6.95
N SER A 275 -1.76 -10.55 6.50
CA SER A 275 -2.76 -9.50 6.34
C SER A 275 -2.43 -8.55 5.19
N VAL A 276 -3.44 -8.16 4.43
CA VAL A 276 -3.32 -7.24 3.29
C VAL A 276 -4.48 -6.25 3.28
N VAL A 277 -4.26 -5.12 2.63
CA VAL A 277 -5.31 -4.18 2.23
C VAL A 277 -5.54 -4.35 0.74
N LEU A 278 -6.79 -4.57 0.37
CA LEU A 278 -7.27 -4.70 -1.00
C LEU A 278 -7.97 -3.40 -1.39
N LEU A 279 -7.57 -2.82 -2.51
CA LEU A 279 -8.06 -1.54 -3.00
C LEU A 279 -8.60 -1.69 -4.42
N MET A 280 -9.74 -1.06 -4.68
CA MET A 280 -10.23 -0.76 -6.03
C MET A 280 -10.36 0.75 -6.15
N ILE A 281 -9.64 1.33 -7.10
CA ILE A 281 -9.50 2.78 -7.27
C ILE A 281 -9.97 3.16 -8.67
N SER A 282 -10.74 4.24 -8.78
CA SER A 282 -11.08 4.83 -10.07
C SER A 282 -9.81 5.36 -10.74
N ASP A 283 -9.50 4.85 -11.92
CA ASP A 283 -8.33 5.22 -12.72
C ASP A 283 -8.75 5.72 -14.11
N ALA A 284 -10.01 6.11 -14.24
CA ALA A 284 -10.53 6.83 -15.40
C ALA A 284 -10.43 8.35 -15.16
N PRO A 285 -10.28 9.15 -16.23
CA PRO A 285 -10.50 10.58 -16.15
C PRO A 285 -11.91 10.89 -15.63
N GLY A 286 -12.03 11.94 -14.82
CA GLY A 286 -13.32 12.45 -14.39
C GLY A 286 -14.19 12.97 -15.54
N GLY A 287 -15.52 12.89 -15.38
CA GLY A 287 -16.49 13.47 -16.29
C GLY A 287 -17.64 12.53 -16.62
N LEU A 288 -18.32 12.76 -17.75
CA LEU A 288 -19.53 12.00 -18.08
C LEU A 288 -19.23 10.54 -18.47
N GLY A 289 -19.83 9.61 -17.72
CA GLY A 289 -20.03 8.21 -18.09
C GLY A 289 -19.04 7.20 -17.51
N ASN A 290 -18.02 7.62 -16.77
CA ASN A 290 -17.05 6.75 -16.06
C ASN A 290 -17.68 5.97 -14.87
N ASP A 291 -19.00 5.84 -14.89
CA ASP A 291 -19.85 5.19 -13.91
C ASP A 291 -19.80 3.68 -14.09
N ILE A 292 -19.95 2.95 -12.98
CA ILE A 292 -19.66 1.52 -12.96
C ILE A 292 -20.59 0.80 -12.00
N VAL A 293 -20.94 -0.44 -12.36
CA VAL A 293 -21.53 -1.39 -11.42
C VAL A 293 -20.52 -2.46 -11.05
N ILE A 294 -20.50 -2.80 -9.77
CA ILE A 294 -19.53 -3.68 -9.12
C ILE A 294 -20.30 -4.78 -8.41
N ASP A 295 -19.91 -6.03 -8.62
CA ASP A 295 -20.49 -7.17 -7.90
C ASP A 295 -19.45 -8.27 -7.64
N ASP A 296 -19.74 -9.19 -6.72
CA ASP A 296 -18.96 -10.40 -6.45
C ASP A 296 -17.47 -10.13 -6.12
N ILE A 297 -17.22 -9.22 -5.17
CA ILE A 297 -15.87 -8.96 -4.67
C ILE A 297 -15.39 -10.19 -3.91
N ALA A 298 -14.32 -10.83 -4.38
CA ALA A 298 -13.85 -12.09 -3.83
C ALA A 298 -12.33 -12.13 -3.64
N LEU A 299 -11.90 -12.83 -2.58
CA LEU A 299 -10.52 -13.27 -2.40
C LEU A 299 -10.49 -14.80 -2.34
N ARG A 300 -9.74 -15.43 -3.23
CA ARG A 300 -9.62 -16.90 -3.33
C ARG A 300 -8.17 -17.31 -3.39
N VAL A 301 -7.88 -18.54 -2.95
CA VAL A 301 -6.57 -19.16 -3.17
C VAL A 301 -6.52 -19.70 -4.60
N CYS A 302 -5.45 -19.43 -5.34
CA CYS A 302 -5.14 -20.19 -6.56
C CYS A 302 -4.65 -21.58 -6.12
N SER A 303 -5.44 -22.66 -6.30
CA SER A 303 -5.04 -24.01 -5.86
C SER A 303 -4.08 -24.65 -6.89
N HIS A 304 -3.18 -25.59 -6.56
CA HIS A 304 -2.74 -26.13 -5.26
C HIS A 304 -1.33 -26.77 -5.41
N GLU A 305 -0.22 -26.02 -5.36
CA GLU A 305 1.14 -26.56 -5.06
C GLU A 305 2.04 -25.51 -4.36
N GLY A 306 1.44 -24.62 -3.56
CA GLY A 306 2.20 -23.65 -2.77
C GLY A 306 2.51 -24.18 -1.38
N THR A 307 3.79 -24.26 -0.99
CA THR A 307 4.19 -24.42 0.42
C THR A 307 3.95 -23.11 1.17
N GLY A 308 2.69 -22.81 1.48
CA GLY A 308 2.31 -21.63 2.25
C GLY A 308 2.25 -21.90 3.75
N PHE A 309 2.60 -20.90 4.55
CA PHE A 309 2.52 -20.96 6.01
C PHE A 309 1.20 -20.36 6.49
N CYS A 310 0.25 -21.19 6.91
CA CYS A 310 -0.98 -20.76 7.54
C CYS A 310 -0.75 -20.52 9.04
N PRO A 311 -1.20 -19.39 9.63
CA PRO A 311 -1.28 -19.24 11.07
C PRO A 311 -2.05 -20.42 11.69
N SER A 312 -1.54 -20.97 12.80
CA SER A 312 -1.99 -22.22 13.45
C SER A 312 -3.45 -22.25 13.94
N TYR A 313 -4.25 -21.22 13.64
CA TYR A 313 -5.67 -21.15 13.98
C TYR A 313 -6.59 -21.82 12.93
N LEU A 314 -6.08 -22.15 11.74
CA LEU A 314 -6.88 -22.72 10.65
C LEU A 314 -6.77 -24.24 10.49
N SER A 315 -5.95 -24.93 11.29
CA SER A 315 -5.81 -26.40 11.22
C SER A 315 -6.87 -27.18 12.00
N THR A 316 -7.88 -26.52 12.60
CA THR A 316 -8.91 -27.19 13.41
C THR A 316 -10.34 -27.06 12.85
N VAL A 317 -10.54 -26.43 11.69
CA VAL A 317 -11.87 -26.43 11.06
C VAL A 317 -11.90 -27.47 9.95
N ASP A 318 -12.29 -28.69 10.32
CA ASP A 318 -12.86 -29.65 9.37
C ASP A 318 -14.12 -29.01 8.75
N PRO A 319 -14.20 -28.85 7.42
CA PRO A 319 -15.31 -28.17 6.76
C PRO A 319 -16.65 -28.93 6.82
N THR A 320 -16.74 -30.07 7.51
CA THR A 320 -17.96 -30.90 7.53
C THR A 320 -18.86 -30.74 8.76
N THR A 321 -18.56 -29.88 9.73
CA THR A 321 -19.47 -29.67 10.88
C THR A 321 -19.60 -28.21 11.32
N VAL A 322 -20.37 -27.42 10.57
CA VAL A 322 -21.04 -26.23 11.11
C VAL A 322 -22.48 -26.61 11.42
N LYS A 323 -22.74 -27.02 12.67
CA LYS A 323 -24.06 -26.84 13.27
C LYS A 323 -23.97 -25.67 14.24
N THR A 324 -24.86 -24.72 14.00
CA THR A 324 -25.15 -23.48 14.71
C THR A 324 -24.88 -23.58 16.21
N ALA A 325 -23.93 -22.79 16.72
CA ALA A 325 -23.66 -22.67 18.15
C ALA A 325 -24.24 -21.37 18.69
N THR A 326 -25.35 -21.50 19.41
CA THR A 326 -25.97 -20.46 20.23
C THR A 326 -25.05 -20.12 21.41
N SER A 327 -24.93 -18.82 21.72
CA SER A 327 -24.16 -18.27 22.82
C SER A 327 -24.57 -18.84 24.18
N THR A 328 -23.63 -19.48 24.87
CA THR A 328 -23.63 -19.55 26.33
C THR A 328 -22.20 -19.36 26.84
N ALA A 329 -22.04 -18.40 27.74
CA ALA A 329 -20.77 -18.04 28.36
C ALA A 329 -20.23 -19.18 29.24
N VAL A 330 -18.96 -19.56 29.02
CA VAL A 330 -18.19 -20.40 29.92
C VAL A 330 -16.89 -19.68 30.26
N THR A 331 -16.60 -19.65 31.56
CA THR A 331 -15.44 -19.04 32.22
C THR A 331 -14.11 -19.67 31.77
N PRO A 332 -12.99 -18.90 31.73
CA PRO A 332 -11.70 -19.45 31.34
C PRO A 332 -11.01 -20.16 32.51
N VAL A 333 -10.64 -21.42 32.28
CA VAL A 333 -9.65 -22.16 33.06
C VAL A 333 -8.26 -21.90 32.47
N SER A 334 -7.29 -21.71 33.35
CA SER A 334 -5.88 -21.43 33.07
C SER A 334 -5.13 -22.65 32.51
N SER A 335 -4.44 -22.48 31.38
CA SER A 335 -3.22 -23.25 31.04
C SER A 335 -2.34 -22.46 30.04
N THR A 336 -1.04 -22.48 30.31
CA THR A 336 0.09 -21.69 29.79
C THR A 336 0.58 -22.06 28.36
N PRO A 337 1.50 -21.27 27.73
CA PRO A 337 1.46 -20.92 26.31
C PRO A 337 2.55 -21.56 25.42
N HIS A 338 2.22 -21.87 24.16
CA HIS A 338 3.20 -22.06 23.10
C HIS A 338 2.67 -21.64 21.72
N SER A 339 2.83 -20.34 21.39
CA SER A 339 3.18 -19.81 20.07
C SER A 339 3.11 -18.27 20.12
N GLN A 340 4.20 -17.61 20.53
CA GLN A 340 4.24 -16.15 20.52
C GLN A 340 4.53 -15.65 19.10
N ASN A 341 3.79 -14.64 18.67
CA ASN A 341 4.12 -13.84 17.48
C ASN A 341 5.53 -13.26 17.65
N PHE A 342 6.36 -13.29 16.61
CA PHE A 342 7.70 -12.71 16.67
C PHE A 342 7.58 -11.19 16.89
N VAL A 343 8.33 -10.66 17.86
CA VAL A 343 8.34 -9.23 18.20
C VAL A 343 9.72 -8.68 17.94
N CYS A 344 9.80 -7.59 17.16
CA CYS A 344 11.04 -6.90 16.86
C CYS A 344 11.68 -6.28 18.11
N SER A 345 13.01 -6.31 18.20
CA SER A 345 13.72 -5.70 19.33
C SER A 345 13.67 -4.18 19.24
N ARG A 346 12.99 -3.55 20.21
CA ARG A 346 12.95 -2.07 20.33
C ARG A 346 14.33 -1.48 20.60
N GLU A 347 15.19 -2.22 21.30
CA GLU A 347 16.55 -1.81 21.60
C GLU A 347 17.42 -1.79 20.33
N ASP A 348 17.31 -2.84 19.51
CA ASP A 348 18.03 -2.92 18.23
C ASP A 348 17.62 -1.77 17.30
N ILE A 349 16.31 -1.50 17.21
CA ILE A 349 15.75 -0.38 16.44
C ILE A 349 16.23 0.97 16.98
N ALA A 350 16.22 1.18 18.28
CA ALA A 350 16.67 2.44 18.89
C ALA A 350 18.17 2.68 18.67
N ASN A 351 18.98 1.62 18.67
CA ASN A 351 20.43 1.71 18.54
C ASN A 351 20.89 1.87 17.08
N THR A 352 20.20 1.22 16.14
CA THR A 352 20.67 1.13 14.75
C THR A 352 19.79 1.89 13.75
N GLY A 353 18.54 2.16 14.12
CA GLY A 353 17.52 2.64 13.19
C GLY A 353 17.25 1.68 12.03
N CYS A 354 17.71 0.43 12.10
CA CYS A 354 17.67 -0.57 11.02
C CYS A 354 18.25 -0.06 9.69
N LYS A 355 19.29 0.78 9.74
CA LYS A 355 19.87 1.43 8.55
C LYS A 355 21.05 0.68 7.95
N GLY A 356 21.77 -0.09 8.76
CA GLY A 356 22.92 -0.86 8.35
C GLY A 356 22.57 -2.25 7.80
N PRO A 357 23.53 -2.90 7.13
CA PRO A 357 23.27 -4.10 6.35
C PRO A 357 22.90 -5.35 7.16
N LYS A 358 23.14 -5.32 8.47
CA LYS A 358 22.88 -6.44 9.39
C LYS A 358 21.88 -6.09 10.48
N ASP A 359 21.39 -4.87 10.45
CA ASP A 359 20.61 -4.30 11.52
C ASP A 359 19.18 -4.82 11.42
N CYS A 360 18.58 -5.15 12.57
CA CYS A 360 17.18 -5.56 12.64
C CYS A 360 16.82 -6.79 11.78
N LEU A 361 17.81 -7.66 11.54
CA LEU A 361 17.63 -8.94 10.86
C LEU A 361 17.64 -10.08 11.89
N TYR A 362 16.65 -10.95 11.81
CA TYR A 362 16.41 -12.01 12.78
C TYR A 362 16.10 -13.32 12.08
N PRO A 363 16.41 -14.46 12.72
CA PRO A 363 16.07 -15.74 12.13
C PRO A 363 14.56 -15.91 12.12
N ASN A 364 14.03 -16.52 11.06
CA ASN A 364 12.66 -16.99 11.09
C ASN A 364 12.61 -18.30 11.87
N PRO A 365 11.97 -18.35 13.06
CA PRO A 365 11.97 -19.54 13.92
C PRO A 365 11.15 -20.71 13.35
N ARG A 366 10.54 -20.54 12.18
CA ARG A 366 9.68 -21.55 11.54
C ARG A 366 10.13 -21.97 10.15
N ASN A 367 11.09 -21.27 9.54
CA ASN A 367 11.53 -21.56 8.18
C ASN A 367 12.95 -21.06 7.91
N CYS A 368 13.88 -22.00 7.76
CA CYS A 368 15.28 -21.72 7.49
C CYS A 368 15.53 -21.08 6.13
N ASN A 369 14.65 -21.22 5.14
CA ASN A 369 14.77 -20.56 3.84
C ASN A 369 14.24 -19.10 3.87
N SER A 370 14.08 -18.51 5.05
CA SER A 370 13.61 -17.13 5.21
C SER A 370 14.15 -16.50 6.48
N PHE A 371 14.08 -15.18 6.57
CA PHE A 371 14.46 -14.40 7.74
C PHE A 371 13.45 -13.29 8.00
N ILE A 372 13.53 -12.65 9.16
CA ILE A 372 12.66 -11.54 9.54
C ILE A 372 13.49 -10.26 9.50
N GLN A 373 13.07 -9.30 8.70
CA GLN A 373 13.57 -7.93 8.71
C GLN A 373 12.57 -7.04 9.43
N CYS A 374 13.01 -6.38 10.50
CA CYS A 374 12.16 -5.44 11.23
C CYS A 374 12.27 -4.04 10.63
N VAL A 375 11.11 -3.45 10.35
CA VAL A 375 10.99 -2.06 9.89
C VAL A 375 10.67 -1.18 11.09
N PRO A 376 11.51 -0.18 11.43
CA PRO A 376 11.25 0.77 12.51
C PRO A 376 9.90 1.48 12.35
N GLN A 377 9.21 1.69 13.46
CA GLN A 377 8.01 2.52 13.54
C GLN A 377 8.29 3.81 14.31
N PRO A 378 7.49 4.88 14.09
CA PRO A 378 7.65 6.15 14.80
C PRO A 378 7.52 6.06 16.33
N ASP A 379 6.84 5.02 16.82
CA ASP A 379 6.66 4.75 18.26
C ASP A 379 7.84 3.95 18.88
N GLY A 380 8.90 3.69 18.11
CA GLY A 380 10.06 2.90 18.52
C GLY A 380 9.82 1.38 18.55
N SER A 381 8.64 0.91 18.12
CA SER A 381 8.41 -0.51 17.84
C SER A 381 8.94 -0.89 16.45
N GLY A 382 8.99 -2.18 16.15
CA GLY A 382 9.33 -2.68 14.82
C GLY A 382 8.25 -3.60 14.29
N ASN A 383 7.92 -3.44 13.01
CA ASN A 383 7.07 -4.38 12.31
C ASN A 383 7.91 -5.49 11.65
N PRO A 384 7.70 -6.77 11.97
CA PRO A 384 8.44 -7.86 11.35
C PRO A 384 7.95 -8.14 9.93
N VAL A 385 8.85 -8.14 8.96
CA VAL A 385 8.61 -8.52 7.57
C VAL A 385 9.40 -9.78 7.24
N VAL A 386 8.74 -10.81 6.70
CA VAL A 386 9.44 -12.03 6.29
C VAL A 386 10.06 -11.84 4.92
N MET A 387 11.36 -12.11 4.85
CA MET A 387 12.17 -12.04 3.64
C MET A 387 12.57 -13.46 3.23
N LEU A 388 12.36 -13.81 1.96
CA LEU A 388 12.75 -15.10 1.43
C LEU A 388 14.24 -15.13 1.08
N CYS A 389 14.90 -16.22 1.45
CA CYS A 389 16.23 -16.51 0.94
C CYS A 389 16.18 -16.93 -0.54
N PRO A 390 17.24 -16.68 -1.32
CA PRO A 390 17.39 -17.26 -2.65
C PRO A 390 17.21 -18.78 -2.65
N THR A 391 16.66 -19.32 -3.74
CA THR A 391 16.41 -20.76 -3.87
C THR A 391 17.69 -21.57 -3.60
N GLY A 392 17.58 -22.57 -2.72
CA GLY A 392 18.70 -23.42 -2.31
C GLY A 392 19.59 -22.86 -1.21
N THR A 393 19.23 -21.71 -0.62
CA THR A 393 19.95 -21.10 0.52
C THR A 393 19.06 -21.03 1.77
N GLU A 394 19.69 -20.96 2.93
CA GLU A 394 19.10 -20.90 4.26
C GLU A 394 19.71 -19.75 5.08
N TRP A 395 18.97 -19.24 6.06
CA TRP A 395 19.40 -18.14 6.90
C TRP A 395 20.58 -18.52 7.78
N ASN A 396 21.60 -17.68 7.77
CA ASN A 396 22.76 -17.71 8.65
C ASN A 396 22.67 -16.49 9.56
N ASP A 397 22.16 -16.70 10.77
CA ASP A 397 21.95 -15.65 11.77
C ASP A 397 23.26 -15.05 12.31
N ASN A 398 24.34 -15.84 12.35
CA ASN A 398 25.65 -15.34 12.77
C ASN A 398 26.19 -14.30 11.79
N GLN A 399 25.97 -14.52 10.50
CA GLN A 399 26.44 -13.61 9.44
C GLN A 399 25.41 -12.58 9.02
N LYS A 400 24.13 -12.80 9.36
CA LYS A 400 22.94 -12.04 8.94
C LYS A 400 22.76 -12.04 7.41
N ILE A 401 22.92 -13.21 6.79
CA ILE A 401 22.78 -13.43 5.34
C ILE A 401 22.08 -14.76 5.04
N CYS A 402 21.60 -14.93 3.81
CA CYS A 402 21.23 -16.25 3.29
C CYS A 402 22.48 -16.94 2.72
N ASP A 403 22.78 -18.12 3.23
CA ASP A 403 23.99 -18.90 2.93
C ASP A 403 23.60 -20.34 2.53
N TRP A 404 24.57 -21.15 2.13
CA TRP A 404 24.31 -22.56 1.83
C TRP A 404 23.89 -23.33 3.09
N PRO A 405 23.04 -24.37 2.98
CA PRO A 405 22.52 -25.11 4.13
C PRO A 405 23.60 -25.64 5.10
N ASN A 406 24.78 -25.99 4.57
CA ASN A 406 25.92 -26.45 5.38
C ASN A 406 26.58 -25.35 6.24
N GLN A 407 26.20 -24.08 6.04
CA GLN A 407 26.63 -22.92 6.81
C GLN A 407 25.44 -22.23 7.52
N SER A 408 24.22 -22.76 7.38
CA SER A 408 23.04 -22.20 8.04
C SER A 408 23.19 -22.26 9.55
N THR A 409 22.71 -21.21 10.22
CA THR A 409 22.57 -21.18 11.68
C THR A 409 21.13 -20.87 12.06
N CYS A 410 20.19 -21.34 11.24
CA CYS A 410 18.78 -21.29 11.53
C CYS A 410 18.48 -22.00 12.89
N PRO A 411 17.60 -21.44 13.74
CA PRO A 411 17.28 -22.00 15.06
C PRO A 411 16.56 -23.35 15.03
#